data_AF-A0A502G1A7-F1
#
_entry.id   AF-A0A502G1A7-F1
#
_cell.length_a   1.000
_cell.length_b   1.000
_cell.length_c   1.000
_cell.angle_alpha   90.00
_cell.angle_beta   90.00
_cell.angle_gamma   90.00
#
_symmetry.space_group_name_H-M   'P 1'
#
loop_
_entity.id
_entity.type
_entity.pdbx_description
1 polymer ?
#
loop_
_entity_poly.entity_id
_entity_poly.type
_entity_poly.pdbx_seq_one_letter_code
_entity_poly.pdbx_strand_id
1 'polypeptide(L)' 'MAPVVEELQALRGVSLIVAPLMGVYVGDSQRFDNLRRLTAHLRLVPPEHESGAKRRQGAITKAARPLARRMLIAVA' A
#
# COMPACT_ATOMS: atom_id res chain seq x y z
N MET A 1 4.50 -11.73 -12.48
CA MET A 1 3.81 -10.42 -12.59
C MET A 1 2.40 -10.57 -13.13
N ALA A 2 2.18 -11.20 -14.30
CA ALA A 2 0.84 -11.45 -14.85
C ALA A 2 -0.23 -11.97 -13.86
N PRO A 3 0.01 -13.03 -13.06
CA PRO A 3 -1.02 -13.57 -12.16
C PRO A 3 -1.47 -12.57 -11.08
N VAL A 4 -0.54 -11.80 -10.50
CA VAL A 4 -0.85 -10.78 -9.48
C VAL A 4 -1.66 -9.63 -10.08
N VAL A 5 -1.41 -9.28 -11.34
CA VAL A 5 -2.16 -8.22 -12.03
C VAL A 5 -3.60 -8.67 -12.31
N GLU A 6 -3.79 -9.92 -12.71
CA GLU A 6 -5.11 -10.52 -12.91
C GLU A 6 -5.90 -10.63 -11.60
N GLU A 7 -5.24 -11.07 -10.52
CA GLU A 7 -5.84 -11.10 -9.17
C GLU A 7 -6.27 -9.70 -8.70
N LEU A 8 -5.46 -8.67 -8.95
CA LEU A 8 -5.80 -7.29 -8.63
C LEU A 8 -6.98 -6.78 -9.48
N GLN A 9 -7.04 -7.13 -10.77
CA GLN A 9 -8.16 -6.74 -11.65
C GLN A 9 -9.48 -7.43 -11.30
N ALA A 10 -9.43 -8.58 -10.64
CA ALA A 10 -10.64 -9.26 -10.14
C ALA A 10 -11.33 -8.46 -9.01
N LEU A 11 -10.64 -7.51 -8.39
CA LEU A 11 -11.23 -6.60 -7.39
C LEU A 11 -12.03 -5.49 -8.09
N ARG A 12 -13.29 -5.31 -7.65
CA ARG A 12 -14.16 -4.24 -8.15
C ARG A 12 -13.47 -2.88 -7.96
N GLY A 13 -13.45 -2.06 -9.00
CA GLY A 13 -12.84 -0.73 -8.99
C GLY A 13 -11.35 -0.70 -9.42
N VAL A 14 -10.70 -1.85 -9.60
CA VAL A 14 -9.31 -1.89 -10.07
C VAL A 14 -9.25 -1.91 -11.60
N SER A 15 -8.70 -0.84 -12.19
CA SER A 15 -8.57 -0.72 -13.64
C SER A 15 -7.31 -1.39 -14.21
N LEU A 16 -7.33 -1.63 -15.52
CA LEU A 16 -6.21 -2.18 -16.31
C LEU A 16 -4.89 -1.41 -16.14
N ILE A 17 -4.97 -0.10 -15.87
CA ILE A 17 -3.79 0.75 -15.66
C ILE A 17 -3.33 0.67 -14.19
N VAL A 18 -4.28 0.64 -13.25
CA VAL A 18 -4.00 0.65 -11.81
C VAL A 18 -3.38 -0.67 -11.35
N ALA A 19 -3.88 -1.81 -11.83
CA ALA A 19 -3.41 -3.14 -11.42
C ALA A 19 -1.89 -3.37 -11.62
N PRO A 20 -1.29 -3.17 -12.81
CA PRO A 20 0.15 -3.38 -13.00
C PRO A 20 0.99 -2.39 -12.20
N LEU A 21 0.53 -1.14 -12.04
CA LEU A 21 1.23 -0.15 -11.24
C LEU A 21 1.20 -0.53 -9.76
N MET A 22 0.06 -0.98 -9.24
CA MET A 22 -0.05 -1.51 -7.88
C MET A 22 0.83 -2.75 -7.68
N GLY A 23 0.89 -3.66 -8.66
CA GLY A 23 1.80 -4.81 -8.62
C GLY A 23 3.28 -4.41 -8.47
N VAL A 24 3.72 -3.33 -9.12
CA VAL A 24 5.09 -2.80 -8.97
C VAL A 24 5.31 -2.14 -7.60
N TYR A 25 4.30 -1.45 -7.06
CA TYR A 25 4.40 -0.79 -5.75
C TYR A 25 4.37 -1.76 -4.58
N VAL A 26 3.52 -2.78 -4.66
CA VAL A 26 3.39 -3.81 -3.63
C VAL A 26 4.52 -4.84 -3.78
N GLY A 27 4.91 -5.15 -5.02
CA GLY A 27 5.88 -6.20 -5.30
C GLY A 27 5.29 -7.56 -4.93
N ASP A 28 6.02 -8.32 -4.12
CA ASP A 28 5.55 -9.58 -3.58
C ASP A 28 4.53 -9.32 -2.44
N SER A 29 3.27 -9.70 -2.68
CA SER A 29 2.20 -9.56 -1.70
C SER A 29 2.39 -10.51 -0.51
N GLN A 30 3.06 -11.66 -0.69
CA GLN A 30 3.33 -12.61 0.40
C GLN A 30 4.39 -12.10 1.38
N ARG A 31 5.09 -11.03 1.05
CA ARG A 31 6.01 -10.34 1.96
C ARG A 31 5.30 -9.73 3.18
N PHE A 32 4.00 -9.51 3.10
CA PHE A 32 3.23 -8.84 4.15
C PHE A 32 2.33 -9.82 4.90
N ASP A 33 2.60 -10.03 6.19
CA ASP A 33 1.78 -10.92 7.04
C ASP A 33 0.35 -10.41 7.24
N ASN A 34 0.11 -9.11 7.03
CA ASN A 34 -1.20 -8.50 7.14
C ASN A 34 -1.32 -7.17 6.39
N LEU A 35 -2.57 -6.73 6.18
CA LEU A 35 -2.91 -5.48 5.51
C LEU A 35 -2.30 -4.24 6.19
N ARG A 36 -2.06 -4.30 7.50
CA ARG A 36 -1.47 -3.19 8.27
C ARG A 36 0.00 -2.98 7.90
N ARG A 37 0.76 -4.06 7.69
CA ARG A 37 2.16 -4.02 7.23
C ARG A 37 2.25 -3.54 5.79
N LEU A 38 1.33 -3.96 4.94
CA LEU A 38 1.21 -3.47 3.56
C LEU A 38 0.94 -1.96 3.53
N THR A 39 -0.08 -1.49 4.24
CA THR A 39 -0.45 -0.06 4.27
C THR A 39 0.62 0.83 4.92
N ALA A 40 1.37 0.31 5.90
CA ALA A 40 2.56 0.96 6.46
C ALA A 40 3.73 1.02 5.46
N HIS A 41 3.96 -0.05 4.70
CA HIS A 41 4.97 -0.09 3.64
C HIS A 41 4.69 0.95 2.55
N LEU A 42 3.41 1.12 2.20
CA LEU A 42 2.93 2.15 1.27
C LEU A 42 2.92 3.56 1.88
N ARG A 43 3.35 3.73 3.15
CA ARG A 43 3.41 5.01 3.87
C ARG A 43 2.03 5.69 4.01
N LEU A 44 0.96 4.90 4.07
CA LEU A 44 -0.44 5.37 4.16
C LEU A 44 -0.94 5.52 5.60
N VAL A 45 -0.21 4.97 6.56
CA VAL A 45 -0.45 5.17 7.98
C VAL A 45 0.68 6.02 8.57
N PRO A 46 0.41 6.79 9.64
CA PRO A 46 1.47 7.51 10.32
C PRO A 46 2.50 6.52 10.90
N PRO A 47 3.80 6.82 10.79
CA PRO A 47 4.84 5.99 11.38
C PRO A 47 4.74 6.08 12.91
N GLU A 48 4.95 4.96 13.58
CA GLU A 48 4.96 4.90 15.04
C GLU A 48 6.35 4.48 15.49
N HIS A 49 6.91 5.23 16.44
CA HIS A 49 8.14 4.85 17.12
C HIS A 49 7.78 4.56 18.57
N GLU A 50 8.03 3.32 18.98
CA GLU A 50 7.97 2.91 20.38
C GLU A 50 9.40 2.64 20.87
N SER A 51 9.80 3.32 21.94
CA SER A 51 11.06 3.06 22.62
C SER A 51 10.78 2.90 24.12
N GLY A 52 10.92 1.68 24.65
CA GLY A 52 10.52 1.37 26.02
C GLY A 52 9.03 1.63 26.25
N ALA A 53 8.67 2.35 27.31
CA ALA A 53 7.28 2.67 27.66
C ALA A 53 6.68 3.90 26.93
N LYS A 54 7.41 4.53 26.01
CA LYS A 54 6.95 5.72 25.29
C LYS A 54 6.56 5.41 23.86
N ARG A 55 5.31 5.68 23.54
CA ARG A 55 4.73 5.61 22.19
C ARG A 55 4.68 7.01 21.57
N ARG A 56 5.21 7.16 20.36
CA ARG A 56 5.11 8.39 19.57
C ARG A 56 4.56 8.09 18.19
N GLN A 57 3.36 8.59 17.93
CA GLN A 57 2.73 8.54 16.61
C GLN A 57 3.17 9.78 15.82
N GLY A 58 3.84 9.57 14.69
CA GLY A 58 4.24 10.65 13.78
C GLY A 58 3.08 11.13 12.91
N ALA A 59 3.36 12.07 12.00
CA ALA A 59 2.39 12.50 10.98
C ALA A 59 2.41 11.57 9.75
N ILE A 60 1.32 11.55 8.97
CA ILE A 60 1.31 10.88 7.67
C ILE A 60 2.41 11.49 6.80
N THR A 61 3.41 10.68 6.44
CA THR A 61 4.56 11.16 5.69
C THR A 61 4.20 11.35 4.21
N LYS A 62 4.79 12.36 3.55
CA LYS A 62 4.74 12.50 2.08
C LYS A 62 5.69 11.53 1.35
N ALA A 63 6.31 10.60 2.07
CA ALA A 63 7.21 9.60 1.50
C ALA A 63 6.46 8.56 0.64
N ALA A 64 5.14 8.43 0.82
CA ALA A 64 4.29 7.68 -0.10
C ALA A 64 4.36 8.31 -1.50
N ARG A 65 4.61 7.51 -2.54
CA ARG A 65 4.64 8.00 -3.93
C ARG A 65 3.22 8.55 -4.26
N PRO A 66 3.08 9.83 -4.69
CA PRO A 66 1.76 10.47 -4.90
C PRO A 66 0.82 9.67 -5.81
N LEU A 67 1.39 8.97 -6.77
CA LEU A 67 0.68 8.08 -7.68
C LEU A 67 0.04 6.89 -6.96
N ALA A 68 0.74 6.24 -6.03
CA ALA A 68 0.20 5.12 -5.24
C ALA A 68 -0.99 5.58 -4.35
N ARG A 69 -0.89 6.77 -3.76
CA ARG A 69 -2.00 7.38 -3.01
C ARG A 69 -3.23 7.65 -3.89
N ARG A 70 -3.02 8.18 -5.11
CA ARG A 70 -4.12 8.44 -6.06
C ARG A 70 -4.75 7.17 -6.57
N MET A 71 -3.94 6.14 -6.86
CA MET A 71 -4.41 4.83 -7.31
C MET A 71 -5.34 4.20 -6.29
N LEU A 72 -4.98 4.22 -5.01
CA LEU A 72 -5.81 3.65 -3.95
C LEU A 72 -7.12 4.39 -3.70
N ILE A 73 -7.20 5.68 -4.05
CA ILE A 73 -8.47 6.43 -4.04
C ILE A 73 -9.29 6.13 -5.30
N ALA A 74 -8.62 5.86 -6.43
CA ALA A 74 -9.28 5.53 -7.69
C ALA A 74 -9.83 4.10 -7.73
N VAL A 75 -9.35 3.20 -6.86
CA VAL A 75 -9.96 1.89 -6.60
C VAL A 75 -11.16 2.10 -5.68
N ALA A 76 -12.32 2.40 -6.27
CA ALA A 76 -13.60 2.56 -5.59
C ALA A 76 -14.66 1.64 -6.23
#